data_AF-A0A0E4BYP3-F1
#
_entry.id   AF-A0A0E4BYP3-F1
#
_cell.length_a   1.000
_cell.length_b   1.000
_cell.length_c   1.000
_cell.angle_alpha   90.00
_cell.angle_beta   90.00
_cell.angle_gamma   90.00
#
_symmetry.space_group_name_H-M   'P 1'
#
loop_
_entity.id
_entity.type
_entity.pdbx_description
1 polymer ?
#
loop_
_entity_poly.entity_id
_entity_poly.type
_entity_poly.pdbx_seq_one_letter_code
_entity_poly.pdbx_strand_id
1 'polypeptide(L)'
;MADFLSNLARDAGRRGPRARRSAAARLQSKSEPVAAKLNGSAKLLAAEGSASRPAGDLADAARTLKGLGLFDQDFYAASYPDVIAVGADPFEHFFLYGYREGRKPNLIFDPIWYVTTYPDVKEADEHPFLHYATVGERDGRRPSPYFQPAWYREKYGIPEGESPLAHYLKNRLGPFSPIPEFDAQYYRQIYPDVAAAGVDPFEHFIFHGYKEGRNPSAEFDTKFYIQRYFKGKTDQNPLLHYLAHRHEDGIYPSPPENEATIPAEIKRFTRPSRLFEELRPLPDGAKPRAKVLAYYMTQFHAFPENDKWWGTGFTEWTNIARGIPRFKDHYQPRIPRDLGFYSLADIETMRKQAKLAKAAGIHGFVFYYYWFNGKRLLEKPLEKFLKARDINMPFCLMWTNENWTRRWDGMEGEVLISQDYLSDDDERLLSDFNRHFTDKRYIRVQGRPS
;
A
#
# COMPACT_ATOMS: atom_id res chain seq x y z
N MET A 1 7.41 -36.86 -8.92
CA MET A 1 6.70 -35.57 -8.82
C MET A 1 5.44 -35.57 -9.70
N ALA A 2 4.68 -36.67 -9.67
CA ALA A 2 3.46 -36.87 -10.46
C ALA A 2 2.27 -37.39 -9.62
N ASP A 3 2.49 -37.77 -8.35
CA ASP A 3 1.43 -38.28 -7.46
C ASP A 3 0.86 -37.24 -6.48
N PHE A 4 1.34 -36.01 -6.49
CA PHE A 4 0.83 -34.95 -5.61
C PHE A 4 -0.32 -34.14 -6.23
N LEU A 5 -0.49 -34.18 -7.55
CA LEU A 5 -1.52 -33.41 -8.28
C LEU A 5 -2.78 -34.22 -8.61
N SER A 6 -2.79 -35.55 -8.40
CA SER A 6 -3.96 -36.39 -8.69
C SER A 6 -5.00 -36.41 -7.56
N ASN A 7 -4.63 -35.99 -6.35
CA ASN A 7 -5.52 -36.00 -5.17
C ASN A 7 -6.34 -34.72 -4.98
N LEU A 8 -6.11 -33.65 -5.76
CA LEU A 8 -6.92 -32.42 -5.67
C LEU A 8 -8.16 -32.42 -6.56
N ALA A 9 -8.32 -33.40 -7.46
CA ALA A 9 -9.40 -33.42 -8.45
C ALA A 9 -10.58 -34.36 -8.12
N ARG A 10 -10.55 -35.08 -6.98
CA ARG A 10 -11.60 -36.05 -6.60
C ARG A 10 -12.64 -35.56 -5.58
N ASP A 11 -12.49 -34.37 -5.01
CA ASP A 11 -13.43 -33.87 -3.98
C ASP A 11 -14.34 -32.72 -4.46
N ALA A 12 -14.28 -32.36 -5.75
CA ALA A 12 -15.05 -31.26 -6.33
C ALA A 12 -16.46 -31.64 -6.84
N GLY A 13 -16.96 -32.84 -6.52
CA GLY A 13 -18.21 -33.34 -7.12
C GLY A 13 -19.05 -34.17 -6.18
N ARG A 14 -19.72 -33.55 -5.19
CA ARG A 14 -21.00 -34.00 -4.57
C ARG A 14 -21.34 -33.16 -3.34
N ARG A 15 -21.98 -31.98 -3.48
CA ARG A 15 -22.90 -31.44 -2.44
C ARG A 15 -23.99 -30.59 -3.10
N GLY A 16 -25.24 -31.08 -3.01
CA GLY A 16 -26.45 -30.36 -3.40
C GLY A 16 -26.79 -29.19 -2.44
N PRO A 17 -27.89 -28.45 -2.72
CA PRO A 17 -28.15 -27.15 -2.11
C PRO A 17 -28.50 -27.28 -0.62
N ARG A 18 -27.69 -26.65 0.25
CA ARG A 18 -28.01 -26.53 1.68
C ARG A 18 -28.71 -25.20 1.95
N ALA A 19 -29.88 -25.30 2.59
CA ALA A 19 -30.71 -24.20 3.03
C ALA A 19 -29.96 -23.22 3.96
N ARG A 20 -30.26 -21.93 3.79
CA ARG A 20 -29.76 -20.81 4.59
C ARG A 20 -30.18 -20.97 6.06
N ARG A 21 -29.19 -21.02 6.96
CA ARG A 21 -29.37 -20.75 8.40
C ARG A 21 -28.43 -19.62 8.79
N SER A 22 -28.98 -18.68 9.57
CA SER A 22 -28.37 -17.43 10.03
C SER A 22 -27.07 -17.66 10.81
N ALA A 23 -26.09 -16.77 10.60
CA ALA A 23 -24.77 -16.79 11.21
C ALA A 23 -24.75 -16.29 12.68
N ALA A 24 -25.86 -16.44 13.41
CA ALA A 24 -25.98 -16.03 14.82
C ALA A 24 -25.68 -17.17 15.82
N ALA A 25 -25.25 -18.35 15.37
CA ALA A 25 -25.07 -19.52 16.23
C ALA A 25 -23.76 -20.26 15.93
N ARG A 26 -22.62 -19.62 16.23
CA ARG A 26 -21.34 -20.35 16.46
C ARG A 26 -20.35 -19.52 17.27
N LEU A 27 -20.79 -19.09 18.46
CA LEU A 27 -19.94 -18.60 19.55
C LEU A 27 -20.01 -19.63 20.68
N GLN A 28 -19.15 -20.65 20.63
CA GLN A 28 -18.72 -21.40 21.81
C GLN A 28 -17.26 -21.78 21.60
N SER A 29 -16.36 -20.82 21.83
CA SER A 29 -15.00 -21.14 22.26
C SER A 29 -15.05 -21.38 23.76
N LYS A 30 -14.61 -22.58 24.19
CA LYS A 30 -14.43 -22.97 25.58
C LYS A 30 -13.57 -21.91 26.31
N SER A 31 -14.21 -21.11 27.15
CA SER A 31 -13.56 -20.42 28.26
C SER A 31 -14.17 -21.02 29.52
N GLU A 32 -13.32 -21.49 30.42
CA GLU A 32 -13.74 -21.86 31.78
C GLU A 32 -14.36 -20.62 32.46
N PRO A 33 -15.36 -20.80 33.33
CA PRO A 33 -15.99 -19.67 34.00
C PRO A 33 -14.98 -19.08 34.98
N VAL A 34 -14.39 -17.94 34.61
CA VAL A 34 -13.75 -17.06 35.58
C VAL A 34 -14.89 -16.56 36.47
N ALA A 35 -15.00 -17.11 37.68
CA ALA A 35 -15.92 -16.61 38.69
C ALA A 35 -15.66 -15.10 38.86
N ALA A 36 -16.60 -14.28 38.39
CA ALA A 36 -16.55 -12.84 38.56
C ALA A 36 -16.38 -12.54 40.05
N LYS A 37 -15.25 -11.93 40.43
CA LYS A 37 -15.13 -11.31 41.76
C LYS A 37 -16.20 -10.24 41.82
N LEU A 38 -17.34 -10.58 42.45
CA LEU A 38 -18.44 -9.67 42.70
C LEU A 38 -17.91 -8.43 43.42
N ASN A 39 -17.97 -7.27 42.77
CA ASN A 39 -17.50 -6.02 43.34
C ASN A 39 -18.41 -5.59 44.51
N GLY A 40 -17.82 -5.20 45.63
CA GLY A 40 -18.53 -4.92 46.88
C GLY A 40 -19.47 -3.72 46.79
N SER A 41 -19.13 -2.73 45.95
CA SER A 41 -19.91 -1.53 45.66
C SER A 41 -21.26 -1.82 45.00
N ALA A 42 -21.30 -2.72 44.01
CA ALA A 42 -22.55 -3.11 43.34
C ALA A 42 -23.52 -3.82 44.29
N LYS A 43 -22.98 -4.65 45.21
CA LYS A 43 -23.76 -5.29 46.28
C LYS A 43 -24.25 -4.28 47.33
N LEU A 44 -23.39 -3.33 47.72
CA LEU A 44 -23.77 -2.24 48.65
C LEU A 44 -24.96 -1.44 48.09
N LEU A 45 -24.90 -1.06 46.81
CA LEU A 45 -26.01 -0.35 46.17
C LEU A 45 -27.30 -1.17 46.11
N ALA A 46 -27.20 -2.46 45.79
CA ALA A 46 -28.35 -3.36 45.75
C ALA A 46 -28.94 -3.65 47.15
N ALA A 47 -28.12 -3.60 48.20
CA ALA A 47 -28.52 -3.89 49.58
C ALA A 47 -29.13 -2.69 50.33
N GLU A 48 -28.74 -1.45 50.02
CA GLU A 48 -29.13 -0.28 50.82
C GLU A 48 -30.57 0.22 50.59
N GLY A 49 -31.26 -0.18 49.52
CA GLY A 49 -32.61 0.33 49.19
C GLY A 49 -32.63 1.86 48.98
N SER A 50 -33.72 2.42 48.42
CA SER A 50 -33.74 3.83 47.99
C SER A 50 -33.81 4.87 49.14
N ALA A 51 -33.67 4.46 50.41
CA ALA A 51 -34.20 5.20 51.57
C ALA A 51 -33.17 6.09 52.32
N SER A 52 -31.88 6.07 51.99
CA SER A 52 -30.85 6.87 52.71
C SER A 52 -30.00 7.77 51.80
N ARG A 53 -30.49 8.11 50.60
CA ARG A 53 -29.68 8.75 49.56
C ARG A 53 -29.87 10.28 49.57
N PRO A 54 -28.83 11.10 49.30
CA PRO A 54 -29.01 12.52 49.01
C PRO A 54 -29.78 12.67 47.69
N ALA A 55 -31.11 12.63 47.79
CA ALA A 55 -32.02 12.41 46.66
C ALA A 55 -32.10 13.60 45.70
N GLY A 56 -31.74 14.81 46.14
CA GLY A 56 -31.77 16.03 45.33
C GLY A 56 -30.72 16.02 44.22
N ASP A 57 -29.44 15.88 44.59
CA ASP A 57 -28.31 15.97 43.66
C ASP A 57 -28.29 14.81 42.65
N LEU A 58 -28.66 13.59 43.07
CA LEU A 58 -28.70 12.42 42.18
C LEU A 58 -29.82 12.54 41.13
N ALA A 59 -31.01 13.00 41.52
CA ALA A 59 -32.15 13.13 40.62
C ALA A 59 -31.93 14.24 39.59
N ASP A 60 -31.33 15.36 39.99
CA ASP A 60 -31.04 16.48 39.10
C ASP A 60 -29.85 16.18 38.17
N ALA A 61 -28.81 15.50 38.67
CA ALA A 61 -27.72 15.00 37.83
C ALA A 61 -28.21 13.93 36.84
N ALA A 62 -29.09 13.01 37.27
CA ALA A 62 -29.72 12.04 36.39
C ALA A 62 -30.55 12.72 35.30
N ARG A 63 -31.36 13.72 35.67
CA ARG A 63 -32.16 14.48 34.69
C ARG A 63 -31.27 15.17 33.65
N THR A 64 -30.16 15.75 34.09
CA THR A 64 -29.19 16.42 33.21
C THR A 64 -28.47 15.44 32.29
N LEU A 65 -27.85 14.41 32.84
CA LEU A 65 -27.00 13.47 32.09
C LEU A 65 -27.80 12.53 31.18
N LYS A 66 -28.97 12.08 31.62
CA LYS A 66 -29.90 11.30 30.78
C LYS A 66 -30.60 12.20 29.76
N GLY A 67 -30.99 13.42 30.14
CA GLY A 67 -31.61 14.39 29.23
C GLY A 67 -30.72 14.79 28.06
N LEU A 68 -29.41 14.92 28.30
CA LEU A 68 -28.42 15.17 27.25
C LEU A 68 -28.05 13.91 26.44
N GLY A 69 -28.52 12.72 26.82
CA GLY A 69 -28.20 11.47 26.13
C GLY A 69 -26.73 11.05 26.23
N LEU A 70 -26.01 11.53 27.25
CA LEU A 70 -24.57 11.24 27.39
C LEU A 70 -24.33 9.88 28.05
N PHE A 71 -25.24 9.40 28.90
CA PHE A 71 -25.13 8.07 29.52
C PHE A 71 -25.74 7.01 28.60
N ASP A 72 -24.92 6.08 28.10
CA ASP A 72 -25.34 4.98 27.24
C ASP A 72 -25.64 3.75 28.13
N GLN A 73 -26.92 3.58 28.48
CA GLN A 73 -27.35 2.53 29.40
C GLN A 73 -27.12 1.12 28.83
N ASP A 74 -27.33 0.94 27.53
CA ASP A 74 -27.13 -0.35 26.87
C ASP A 74 -25.65 -0.71 26.80
N PHE A 75 -24.79 0.25 26.46
CA PHE A 75 -23.34 0.09 26.51
C PHE A 75 -22.86 -0.27 27.92
N TYR A 76 -23.35 0.44 28.95
CA TYR A 76 -22.92 0.21 30.32
C TYR A 76 -23.33 -1.18 30.82
N ALA A 77 -24.58 -1.58 30.56
CA ALA A 77 -25.07 -2.91 30.94
C ALA A 77 -24.31 -4.03 30.23
N ALA A 78 -23.99 -3.86 28.94
CA ALA A 78 -23.22 -4.83 28.17
C ALA A 78 -21.75 -4.92 28.62
N SER A 79 -21.14 -3.78 28.96
CA SER A 79 -19.73 -3.70 29.38
C SER A 79 -19.50 -4.19 30.80
N TYR A 80 -20.52 -4.10 31.65
CA TYR A 80 -20.44 -4.32 33.09
C TYR A 80 -21.53 -5.27 33.61
N PRO A 81 -21.53 -6.55 33.17
CA PRO A 81 -22.58 -7.51 33.52
C PRO A 81 -22.64 -7.84 35.01
N ASP A 82 -21.55 -7.59 35.77
CA ASP A 82 -21.51 -7.76 37.22
C ASP A 82 -22.44 -6.81 37.97
N VAL A 83 -22.68 -5.60 37.43
CA VAL A 83 -23.64 -4.63 37.98
C VAL A 83 -25.07 -5.12 37.77
N ILE A 84 -25.36 -5.64 36.59
CA ILE A 84 -26.69 -6.15 36.22
C ILE A 84 -27.01 -7.42 37.00
N ALA A 85 -26.03 -8.29 37.20
CA ALA A 85 -26.19 -9.56 37.93
C ALA A 85 -26.68 -9.38 39.38
N VAL A 86 -26.45 -8.21 40.00
CA VAL A 86 -26.92 -7.91 41.36
C VAL A 86 -28.16 -7.02 41.40
N GLY A 87 -28.77 -6.74 40.24
CA GLY A 87 -29.99 -5.93 40.12
C GLY A 87 -29.79 -4.43 40.40
N ALA A 88 -28.55 -3.94 40.35
CA ALA A 88 -28.25 -2.52 40.52
C ALA A 88 -28.68 -1.71 39.27
N ASP A 89 -29.22 -0.51 39.48
CA ASP A 89 -29.48 0.43 38.37
C ASP A 89 -28.14 0.88 37.74
N PRO A 90 -27.96 0.76 36.41
CA PRO A 90 -26.70 1.09 35.74
C PRO A 90 -26.23 2.54 35.97
N PHE A 91 -27.17 3.49 35.88
CA PHE A 91 -26.85 4.90 36.01
C PHE A 91 -26.48 5.23 37.45
N GLU A 92 -27.28 4.76 38.41
CA GLU A 92 -27.04 4.98 39.83
C GLU A 92 -25.71 4.35 40.27
N HIS A 93 -25.43 3.13 39.81
CA HIS A 93 -24.12 2.50 40.05
C HIS A 93 -22.99 3.34 39.49
N PHE A 94 -23.08 3.76 38.23
CA PHE A 94 -22.04 4.59 37.62
C PHE A 94 -21.79 5.86 38.42
N PHE A 95 -22.87 6.58 38.75
CA PHE A 95 -22.82 7.89 39.39
C PHE A 95 -22.25 7.84 40.82
N LEU A 96 -22.59 6.79 41.58
CA LEU A 96 -22.13 6.67 42.96
C LEU A 96 -20.76 6.00 43.09
N TYR A 97 -20.46 5.02 42.23
CA TYR A 97 -19.28 4.17 42.38
C TYR A 97 -18.50 3.97 41.08
N GLY A 98 -19.19 3.71 39.97
CA GLY A 98 -18.57 3.25 38.73
C GLY A 98 -17.53 4.22 38.15
N TYR A 99 -17.72 5.54 38.27
CA TYR A 99 -16.73 6.50 37.80
C TYR A 99 -15.40 6.40 38.58
N ARG A 100 -15.44 6.14 39.90
CA ARG A 100 -14.25 5.93 40.74
C ARG A 100 -13.58 4.59 40.45
N GLU A 101 -14.34 3.61 40.00
CA GLU A 101 -13.84 2.32 39.51
C GLU A 101 -13.26 2.40 38.09
N GLY A 102 -13.36 3.56 37.44
CA GLY A 102 -12.91 3.77 36.07
C GLY A 102 -13.84 3.19 35.00
N ARG A 103 -15.08 2.84 35.34
CA ARG A 103 -16.09 2.36 34.39
C ARG A 103 -16.56 3.51 33.51
N LYS A 104 -16.70 3.27 32.21
CA LYS A 104 -17.03 4.30 31.22
C LYS A 104 -18.55 4.38 31.04
N PRO A 105 -19.16 5.57 31.08
CA PRO A 105 -20.61 5.73 30.88
C PRO A 105 -21.04 5.63 29.42
N ASN A 106 -20.09 5.74 28.49
CA ASN A 106 -20.27 5.58 27.05
C ASN A 106 -18.90 5.26 26.42
N LEU A 107 -18.85 5.05 25.10
CA LEU A 107 -17.61 4.70 24.39
C LEU A 107 -16.52 5.79 24.47
N ILE A 108 -16.91 7.05 24.67
CA ILE A 108 -16.03 8.21 24.51
C ILE A 108 -15.51 8.76 25.84
N PHE A 109 -16.33 8.86 26.88
CA PHE A 109 -15.95 9.48 28.14
C PHE A 109 -15.14 8.52 29.00
N ASP A 110 -13.95 8.97 29.41
CA ASP A 110 -13.04 8.19 30.25
C ASP A 110 -12.83 8.91 31.59
N PRO A 111 -13.46 8.46 32.69
CA PRO A 111 -13.43 9.19 33.95
C PRO A 111 -12.03 9.28 34.55
N ILE A 112 -11.21 8.23 34.40
CA ILE A 112 -9.84 8.22 34.93
C ILE A 112 -8.96 9.17 34.14
N TRP A 113 -9.05 9.12 32.81
CA TRP A 113 -8.31 10.04 31.96
C TRP A 113 -8.72 11.49 32.23
N TYR A 114 -10.01 11.77 32.40
CA TYR A 114 -10.53 13.10 32.62
C TYR A 114 -9.97 13.74 33.89
N VAL A 115 -10.05 13.05 35.05
CA VAL A 115 -9.53 13.56 36.32
C VAL A 115 -8.00 13.60 36.39
N THR A 116 -7.33 12.77 35.58
CA THR A 116 -5.87 12.82 35.43
C THR A 116 -5.44 14.04 34.60
N THR A 117 -6.22 14.39 33.59
CA THR A 117 -5.96 15.50 32.67
C THR A 117 -6.37 16.85 33.25
N TYR A 118 -7.42 16.88 34.09
CA TYR A 118 -7.98 18.06 34.72
C TYR A 118 -7.94 17.92 36.25
N PRO A 119 -6.77 18.19 36.89
CA PRO A 119 -6.59 18.00 38.32
C PRO A 119 -7.53 18.84 39.18
N ASP A 120 -7.97 20.00 38.68
CA ASP A 120 -8.92 20.89 39.35
C ASP A 120 -10.26 20.18 39.67
N VAL A 121 -10.72 19.30 38.78
CA VAL A 121 -11.94 18.49 38.99
C VAL A 121 -11.73 17.49 40.14
N LYS A 122 -10.52 16.90 40.21
CA LYS A 122 -10.16 15.94 41.26
C LYS A 122 -10.00 16.63 42.62
N GLU A 123 -9.36 17.80 42.64
CA GLU A 123 -9.10 18.58 43.84
C GLU A 123 -10.39 19.14 44.45
N ALA A 124 -11.38 19.45 43.61
CA ALA A 124 -12.71 19.87 44.04
C ALA A 124 -13.64 18.71 44.45
N ASP A 125 -13.19 17.45 44.35
CA ASP A 125 -14.00 16.21 44.52
C ASP A 125 -15.32 16.25 43.70
N GLU A 126 -15.27 16.85 42.51
CA GLU A 126 -16.43 16.93 41.64
C GLU A 126 -16.66 15.63 40.86
N HIS A 127 -17.92 15.31 40.58
CA HIS A 127 -18.24 14.15 39.74
C HIS A 127 -17.81 14.43 38.29
N PRO A 128 -16.80 13.73 37.73
CA PRO A 128 -16.13 14.15 36.50
C PRO A 128 -17.04 14.17 35.28
N PHE A 129 -17.98 13.22 35.19
CA PHE A 129 -18.94 13.18 34.09
C PHE A 129 -19.98 14.30 34.17
N LEU A 130 -20.35 14.71 35.39
CA LEU A 130 -21.29 15.80 35.60
C LEU A 130 -20.60 17.12 35.30
N HIS A 131 -19.38 17.32 35.82
CA HIS A 131 -18.55 18.47 35.50
C HIS A 131 -18.35 18.63 33.99
N TYR A 132 -18.03 17.55 33.25
CA TYR A 132 -17.93 17.62 31.80
C TYR A 132 -19.23 18.11 31.15
N ALA A 133 -20.37 17.55 31.54
CA ALA A 133 -21.66 17.87 30.94
C ALA A 133 -22.14 19.30 31.22
N THR A 134 -21.77 19.89 32.36
CA THR A 134 -22.25 21.22 32.80
C THR A 134 -21.26 22.35 32.50
N VAL A 135 -19.97 22.07 32.58
CA VAL A 135 -18.90 23.07 32.49
C VAL A 135 -17.86 22.67 31.45
N GLY A 136 -17.31 21.46 31.58
CA GLY A 136 -16.11 21.05 30.84
C GLY A 136 -16.27 21.09 29.32
N GLU A 137 -17.39 20.63 28.77
CA GLU A 137 -17.60 20.66 27.31
C GLU A 137 -17.67 22.08 26.76
N ARG A 138 -18.32 23.01 27.49
CA ARG A 138 -18.39 24.43 27.13
C ARG A 138 -17.01 25.08 27.16
N ASP A 139 -16.18 24.69 28.12
CA ASP A 139 -14.80 25.15 28.25
C ASP A 139 -13.84 24.45 27.26
N GLY A 140 -14.37 23.60 26.36
CA GLY A 140 -13.58 22.89 25.35
C GLY A 140 -12.73 21.75 25.91
N ARG A 141 -12.94 21.34 27.17
CA ARG A 141 -12.25 20.20 27.79
C ARG A 141 -12.63 18.92 27.04
N ARG A 142 -11.65 18.07 26.80
CA ARG A 142 -11.84 16.79 26.11
C ARG A 142 -12.37 15.75 27.11
N PRO A 143 -13.27 14.84 26.72
CA PRO A 143 -13.72 13.75 27.60
C PRO A 143 -12.77 12.54 27.58
N SER A 144 -11.87 12.47 26.58
CA SER A 144 -10.85 11.43 26.39
C SER A 144 -9.81 11.88 25.34
N PRO A 145 -8.71 11.14 25.12
CA PRO A 145 -7.76 11.43 24.03
C PRO A 145 -8.37 11.38 22.63
N TYR A 146 -9.50 10.71 22.49
CA TYR A 146 -10.11 10.34 21.22
C TYR A 146 -11.46 11.02 20.98
N PHE A 147 -11.71 12.17 21.62
CA PHE A 147 -12.77 13.07 21.21
C PHE A 147 -12.36 14.52 21.42
N GLN A 148 -12.54 15.35 20.39
CA GLN A 148 -12.19 16.77 20.43
C GLN A 148 -13.44 17.64 20.24
N PRO A 149 -14.11 18.09 21.33
CA PRO A 149 -15.39 18.80 21.23
C PRO A 149 -15.33 20.08 20.40
N ALA A 150 -14.29 20.90 20.61
CA ALA A 150 -14.11 22.16 19.88
C ALA A 150 -13.95 21.95 18.37
N TRP A 151 -13.07 21.03 17.98
CA TRP A 151 -12.88 20.67 16.57
C TRP A 151 -14.12 20.01 15.96
N TYR A 152 -14.78 19.12 16.70
CA TYR A 152 -15.99 18.45 16.25
C TYR A 152 -17.10 19.47 15.97
N ARG A 153 -17.29 20.42 16.89
CA ARG A 153 -18.24 21.53 16.76
C ARG A 153 -17.98 22.33 15.49
N GLU A 154 -16.73 22.75 15.28
CA GLU A 154 -16.31 23.50 14.10
C GLU A 154 -16.53 22.71 12.81
N LYS A 155 -16.04 21.47 12.74
CA LYS A 155 -16.10 20.62 11.55
C LYS A 155 -17.54 20.31 11.11
N TYR A 156 -18.43 20.05 12.06
CA TYR A 156 -19.80 19.61 11.79
C TYR A 156 -20.86 20.69 12.01
N GLY A 157 -20.46 21.92 12.35
CA GLY A 157 -21.36 23.06 12.51
C GLY A 157 -22.36 22.91 13.66
N ILE A 158 -21.94 22.32 14.79
CA ILE A 158 -22.84 22.06 15.93
C ILE A 158 -23.17 23.39 16.66
N PRO A 159 -24.45 23.77 16.85
CA PRO A 159 -24.83 25.00 17.54
C PRO A 159 -24.37 25.04 19.00
N GLU A 160 -24.03 26.22 19.55
CA GLU A 160 -23.48 26.36 20.92
C GLU A 160 -24.34 25.71 22.02
N GLY A 161 -25.67 25.70 21.87
CA GLY A 161 -26.60 25.06 22.80
C GLY A 161 -26.73 23.54 22.66
N GLU A 162 -26.10 22.94 21.66
CA GLU A 162 -26.07 21.50 21.44
C GLU A 162 -24.72 20.91 21.84
N SER A 163 -24.75 19.77 22.53
CA SER A 163 -23.57 19.05 22.98
C SER A 163 -22.92 18.29 21.80
N PRO A 164 -21.64 18.57 21.47
CA PRO A 164 -20.90 17.84 20.45
C PRO A 164 -20.81 16.35 20.79
N LEU A 165 -20.60 16.00 22.06
CA LEU A 165 -20.53 14.60 22.47
C LEU A 165 -21.88 13.90 22.30
N ALA A 166 -22.98 14.52 22.72
CA ALA A 166 -24.31 13.95 22.52
C ALA A 166 -24.63 13.75 21.04
N HIS A 167 -24.33 14.76 20.21
CA HIS A 167 -24.49 14.67 18.76
C HIS A 167 -23.67 13.52 18.18
N TYR A 168 -22.39 13.37 18.58
CA TYR A 168 -21.56 12.27 18.14
C TYR A 168 -22.14 10.92 18.55
N LEU A 169 -22.45 10.71 19.83
CA LEU A 169 -22.98 9.43 20.34
C LEU A 169 -24.25 9.01 19.60
N LYS A 170 -25.14 9.96 19.30
CA LYS A 170 -26.38 9.72 18.54
C LYS A 170 -26.12 9.34 17.08
N ASN A 171 -25.08 9.90 16.47
CA ASN A 171 -24.83 9.77 15.02
C ASN A 171 -23.57 8.96 14.68
N ARG A 172 -22.98 8.25 15.65
CA ARG A 172 -21.66 7.60 15.54
C ARG A 172 -21.55 6.53 14.43
N LEU A 173 -22.67 5.91 14.07
CA LEU A 173 -22.76 5.00 12.92
C LEU A 173 -22.72 5.71 11.55
N GLY A 174 -22.71 7.04 11.53
CA GLY A 174 -22.70 7.93 10.37
C GLY A 174 -21.29 8.23 9.84
N PRO A 175 -21.12 9.32 9.07
CA PRO A 175 -19.82 9.81 8.59
C PRO A 175 -19.14 10.78 9.57
N PHE A 176 -19.42 10.65 10.87
CA PHE A 176 -18.93 11.57 11.90
C PHE A 176 -17.69 11.01 12.57
N SER A 177 -16.58 11.74 12.46
CA SER A 177 -15.31 11.42 13.10
C SER A 177 -15.22 12.09 14.47
N PRO A 178 -14.75 11.39 15.52
CA PRO A 178 -14.59 11.99 16.85
C PRO A 178 -13.30 12.83 16.98
N ILE A 179 -12.32 12.60 16.10
CA ILE A 179 -11.02 13.28 16.04
C ILE A 179 -10.58 13.53 14.58
N PRO A 180 -9.66 14.48 14.33
CA PRO A 180 -9.10 14.72 13.00
C PRO A 180 -8.40 13.52 12.38
N GLU A 181 -7.70 12.73 13.19
CA GLU A 181 -6.82 11.65 12.72
C GLU A 181 -7.58 10.38 12.27
N PHE A 182 -8.89 10.32 12.54
CA PHE A 182 -9.78 9.26 12.08
C PHE A 182 -10.80 9.83 11.10
N ASP A 183 -11.01 9.16 9.96
CA ASP A 183 -12.01 9.57 8.97
C ASP A 183 -13.08 8.48 8.83
N ALA A 184 -14.24 8.70 9.46
CA ALA A 184 -15.36 7.76 9.43
C ALA A 184 -15.95 7.57 8.02
N GLN A 185 -15.92 8.60 7.19
CA GLN A 185 -16.41 8.51 5.82
C GLN A 185 -15.46 7.66 4.97
N TYR A 186 -14.15 7.98 5.01
CA TYR A 186 -13.10 7.16 4.39
C TYR A 186 -13.18 5.71 4.85
N TYR A 187 -13.26 5.48 6.17
CA TYR A 187 -13.25 4.13 6.74
C TYR A 187 -14.39 3.29 6.18
N ARG A 188 -15.60 3.83 6.12
CA ARG A 188 -16.77 3.14 5.58
C ARG A 188 -16.70 2.89 4.07
N GLN A 189 -16.09 3.82 3.32
CA GLN A 189 -15.92 3.67 1.87
C GLN A 189 -14.88 2.62 1.52
N ILE A 190 -13.76 2.59 2.24
CA ILE A 190 -12.67 1.65 2.01
C ILE A 190 -12.99 0.25 2.55
N TYR A 191 -13.81 0.17 3.60
CA TYR A 191 -14.19 -1.06 4.29
C TYR A 191 -15.70 -1.32 4.20
N PRO A 192 -16.22 -1.74 3.03
CA PRO A 192 -17.66 -1.95 2.82
C PRO A 192 -18.25 -3.07 3.67
N ASP A 193 -17.42 -4.01 4.14
CA ASP A 193 -17.82 -5.05 5.09
C ASP A 193 -18.20 -4.49 6.47
N VAL A 194 -17.44 -3.49 6.95
CA VAL A 194 -17.75 -2.77 8.20
C VAL A 194 -19.03 -1.97 8.03
N ALA A 195 -19.17 -1.28 6.89
CA ALA A 195 -20.37 -0.52 6.58
C ALA A 195 -21.62 -1.41 6.47
N ALA A 196 -21.50 -2.60 5.86
CA ALA A 196 -22.58 -3.56 5.72
C ALA A 196 -22.98 -4.22 7.06
N ALA A 197 -22.02 -4.39 7.98
CA ALA A 197 -22.28 -4.92 9.32
C ALA A 197 -23.04 -3.91 10.22
N GLY A 198 -23.08 -2.63 9.84
CA GLY A 198 -23.75 -1.58 10.61
C GLY A 198 -23.09 -1.29 11.96
N VAL A 199 -21.81 -1.64 12.12
CA VAL A 199 -21.03 -1.38 13.33
C VAL A 199 -20.44 0.03 13.31
N ASP A 200 -20.15 0.58 14.48
CA ASP A 200 -19.47 1.87 14.61
C ASP A 200 -18.06 1.79 14.01
N PRO A 201 -17.70 2.68 13.05
CA PRO A 201 -16.42 2.61 12.37
C PRO A 201 -15.23 2.93 13.28
N PHE A 202 -15.40 3.87 14.21
CA PHE A 202 -14.34 4.27 15.12
C PHE A 202 -14.08 3.17 16.16
N GLU A 203 -15.15 2.66 16.78
CA GLU A 203 -15.12 1.52 17.70
C GLU A 203 -14.48 0.29 17.05
N HIS A 204 -14.93 -0.04 15.83
CA HIS A 204 -14.37 -1.14 15.07
C HIS A 204 -12.87 -0.97 14.91
N PHE A 205 -12.41 0.21 14.48
CA PHE A 205 -10.98 0.45 14.33
C PHE A 205 -10.22 0.32 15.66
N ILE A 206 -10.74 0.90 16.74
CA ILE A 206 -10.09 0.91 18.05
C ILE A 206 -9.87 -0.50 18.60
N PHE A 207 -10.83 -1.41 18.42
CA PHE A 207 -10.76 -2.75 19.02
C PHE A 207 -10.29 -3.86 18.06
N HIS A 208 -10.57 -3.72 16.77
CA HIS A 208 -10.40 -4.77 15.76
C HIS A 208 -9.61 -4.30 14.53
N GLY A 209 -10.01 -3.18 13.92
CA GLY A 209 -9.52 -2.78 12.60
C GLY A 209 -8.01 -2.59 12.52
N TYR A 210 -7.37 -2.06 13.57
CA TYR A 210 -5.91 -1.94 13.57
C TYR A 210 -5.19 -3.29 13.57
N LYS A 211 -5.75 -4.33 14.23
CA LYS A 211 -5.22 -5.70 14.24
C LYS A 211 -5.36 -6.37 12.88
N GLU A 212 -6.37 -5.96 12.12
CA GLU A 212 -6.60 -6.37 10.74
C GLU A 212 -5.73 -5.58 9.73
N GLY A 213 -4.95 -4.60 10.20
CA GLY A 213 -4.11 -3.75 9.36
C GLY A 213 -4.90 -2.76 8.51
N ARG A 214 -6.10 -2.37 8.94
CA ARG A 214 -6.94 -1.34 8.31
C ARG A 214 -6.42 0.05 8.68
N ASN A 215 -6.55 1.02 7.78
CA ASN A 215 -6.11 2.40 7.97
C ASN A 215 -7.28 3.26 8.52
N PRO A 216 -7.08 4.06 9.58
CA PRO A 216 -8.13 4.91 10.16
C PRO A 216 -8.47 6.14 9.30
N SER A 217 -7.57 6.54 8.41
CA SER A 217 -7.70 7.64 7.46
C SER A 217 -6.78 7.39 6.26
N ALA A 218 -6.86 8.22 5.22
CA ALA A 218 -5.94 8.13 4.09
C ALA A 218 -4.48 8.43 4.48
N GLU A 219 -4.30 9.23 5.55
CA GLU A 219 -3.01 9.81 5.95
C GLU A 219 -2.27 8.95 6.98
N PHE A 220 -2.87 7.83 7.39
CA PHE A 220 -2.32 6.93 8.40
C PHE A 220 -2.14 5.52 7.82
N ASP A 221 -0.90 5.03 7.79
CA ASP A 221 -0.58 3.67 7.37
C ASP A 221 -0.37 2.78 8.60
N THR A 222 -1.41 2.04 8.96
CA THR A 222 -1.42 1.16 10.13
C THR A 222 -0.32 0.10 10.07
N LYS A 223 -0.07 -0.48 8.89
CA LYS A 223 0.92 -1.55 8.73
C LYS A 223 2.34 -1.00 8.87
N PHE A 224 2.62 0.13 8.24
CA PHE A 224 3.86 0.86 8.45
C PHE A 224 4.06 1.18 9.93
N TYR A 225 3.06 1.77 10.59
CA TYR A 225 3.17 2.23 11.96
C TYR A 225 3.47 1.07 12.93
N ILE A 226 2.71 -0.02 12.83
CA ILE A 226 2.92 -1.24 13.64
C ILE A 226 4.32 -1.81 13.39
N GLN A 227 4.78 -1.85 12.14
CA GLN A 227 6.10 -2.37 11.83
C GLN A 227 7.21 -1.47 12.39
N ARG A 228 7.08 -0.15 12.23
CA ARG A 228 8.09 0.85 12.56
C ARG A 228 8.26 1.05 14.07
N TYR A 229 7.15 1.18 14.78
CA TYR A 229 7.15 1.57 16.20
C TYR A 229 6.91 0.37 17.13
N PHE A 230 6.15 -0.64 16.69
CA PHE A 230 5.81 -1.81 17.52
C PHE A 230 6.52 -3.10 17.12
N LYS A 231 7.38 -3.05 16.09
CA LYS A 231 8.12 -4.23 15.58
C LYS A 231 7.17 -5.39 15.23
N GLY A 232 5.99 -5.08 14.67
CA GLY A 232 5.00 -6.07 14.25
C GLY A 232 4.01 -6.51 15.33
N LYS A 233 4.11 -6.01 16.57
CA LYS A 233 3.19 -6.36 17.66
C LYS A 233 1.90 -5.52 17.61
N THR A 234 0.79 -6.11 18.04
CA THR A 234 -0.56 -5.50 18.03
C THR A 234 -1.19 -5.42 19.42
N ASP A 235 -0.36 -5.48 20.46
CA ASP A 235 -0.73 -5.30 21.87
C ASP A 235 -1.19 -3.88 22.18
N GLN A 236 -0.70 -2.90 21.43
CA GLN A 236 -1.09 -1.50 21.52
C GLN A 236 -1.82 -1.03 20.26
N ASN A 237 -2.75 -0.08 20.42
CA ASN A 237 -3.43 0.55 19.30
C ASN A 237 -2.51 1.64 18.68
N PRO A 238 -2.18 1.56 17.37
CA PRO A 238 -1.23 2.46 16.73
C PRO A 238 -1.73 3.91 16.64
N LEU A 239 -3.04 4.12 16.48
CA LEU A 239 -3.61 5.47 16.47
C LEU A 239 -3.51 6.11 17.85
N LEU A 240 -3.81 5.36 18.92
CA LEU A 240 -3.71 5.88 20.28
C LEU A 240 -2.27 6.22 20.66
N HIS A 241 -1.32 5.35 20.29
CA HIS A 241 0.10 5.65 20.45
C HIS A 241 0.53 6.88 19.67
N TYR A 242 0.09 7.01 18.41
CA TYR A 242 0.35 8.21 17.61
C TYR A 242 -0.20 9.47 18.26
N LEU A 243 -1.45 9.47 18.71
CA LEU A 243 -2.05 10.64 19.38
C LEU A 243 -1.27 11.08 20.62
N ALA A 244 -0.68 10.14 21.36
CA ALA A 244 0.13 10.43 22.54
C ALA A 244 1.54 10.96 22.20
N HIS A 245 2.15 10.49 21.11
CA HIS A 245 3.57 10.75 20.79
C HIS A 245 3.78 11.58 19.51
N ARG A 246 2.73 12.04 18.82
CA ARG A 246 2.83 12.78 17.53
C ARG A 246 3.62 14.09 17.60
N HIS A 247 3.90 14.58 18.80
CA HIS A 247 4.70 15.78 19.03
C HIS A 247 6.19 15.47 19.21
N GLU A 248 6.57 14.19 19.27
CA GLU A 248 7.95 13.73 19.39
C GLU A 248 8.61 13.57 18.03
N ASP A 249 9.91 13.87 17.96
CA ASP A 249 10.70 13.71 16.75
C ASP A 249 10.75 12.25 16.30
N GLY A 250 10.45 12.01 15.02
CA GLY A 250 10.53 10.68 14.41
C GLY A 250 9.26 9.84 14.50
N ILE A 251 8.16 10.38 15.04
CA ILE A 251 6.84 9.75 15.03
C ILE A 251 6.02 10.24 13.84
N TYR A 252 5.77 9.37 12.87
CA TYR A 252 5.03 9.67 11.64
C TYR A 252 3.85 8.70 11.46
N PRO A 253 2.67 9.19 11.06
CA PRO A 253 1.48 8.33 10.86
C PRO A 253 1.60 7.46 9.60
N SER A 254 2.45 7.83 8.66
CA SER A 254 2.75 7.13 7.41
C SER A 254 4.25 7.27 7.07
N PRO A 255 4.79 6.49 6.12
CA PRO A 255 6.16 6.69 5.64
C PRO A 255 6.36 8.15 5.18
N PRO A 256 7.37 8.86 5.69
CA PRO A 256 7.73 10.19 5.19
C PRO A 256 8.01 10.16 3.68
N GLU A 257 7.55 11.17 2.95
CA GLU A 257 7.75 11.24 1.49
C GLU A 257 9.23 11.26 1.07
N ASN A 258 10.11 11.75 1.94
CA ASN A 258 11.55 11.81 1.72
C ASN A 258 12.28 10.51 2.10
N GLU A 259 11.59 9.53 2.70
CA GLU A 259 12.14 8.22 3.04
C GLU A 259 12.15 7.34 1.78
N ALA A 260 13.36 7.10 1.27
CA ALA A 260 13.56 6.33 0.04
C ALA A 260 13.34 4.83 0.29
N THR A 261 12.10 4.37 0.10
CA THR A 261 11.80 2.94 0.07
C THR A 261 11.92 2.40 -1.35
N ILE A 262 12.34 1.13 -1.51
CA ILE A 262 12.38 0.47 -2.83
C ILE A 262 11.01 0.57 -3.55
N PRO A 263 9.85 0.33 -2.89
CA PRO A 263 8.55 0.53 -3.53
C PRO A 263 8.26 1.97 -3.96
N ALA A 264 8.68 2.98 -3.17
CA ALA A 264 8.51 4.38 -3.54
C ALA A 264 9.35 4.74 -4.77
N GLU A 265 10.60 4.28 -4.82
CA GLU A 265 11.48 4.51 -5.97
C GLU A 265 10.97 3.80 -7.23
N ILE A 266 10.47 2.56 -7.12
CA ILE A 266 9.81 1.87 -8.26
C ILE A 266 8.61 2.69 -8.75
N LYS A 267 7.73 3.16 -7.86
CA LYS A 267 6.57 3.99 -8.24
C LYS A 267 7.01 5.30 -8.92
N ARG A 268 8.09 5.91 -8.45
CA ARG A 268 8.65 7.15 -9.02
C ARG A 268 9.17 6.95 -10.44
N PHE A 269 9.88 5.85 -10.70
CA PHE A 269 10.52 5.61 -12.00
C PHE A 269 9.66 4.90 -13.04
N THR A 270 8.50 4.37 -12.63
CA THR A 270 7.54 3.73 -13.54
C THR A 270 6.36 4.62 -13.93
N ARG A 271 6.25 5.85 -13.38
CA ARG A 271 5.21 6.84 -13.73
C ARG A 271 5.75 7.88 -14.70
N PRO A 272 4.94 8.38 -15.66
CA PRO A 272 5.30 9.55 -16.46
C PRO A 272 5.78 10.71 -15.55
N SER A 273 6.95 11.25 -15.84
CA SER A 273 7.54 12.33 -15.04
C SER A 273 8.52 13.17 -15.87
N ARG A 274 8.98 14.29 -15.30
CA ARG A 274 10.03 15.15 -15.87
C ARG A 274 11.37 14.46 -16.12
N LEU A 275 11.58 13.25 -15.57
CA LEU A 275 12.78 12.45 -15.80
C LEU A 275 12.73 11.71 -17.15
N PHE A 276 11.57 11.65 -17.80
CA PHE A 276 11.49 11.16 -19.16
C PHE A 276 11.92 12.28 -20.10
N GLU A 277 13.01 12.04 -20.83
CA GLU A 277 13.49 12.99 -21.83
C GLU A 277 12.41 13.17 -22.92
N GLU A 278 12.09 14.42 -23.21
CA GLU A 278 11.34 14.74 -24.42
C GLU A 278 12.28 14.60 -25.61
N LEU A 279 11.77 14.02 -26.71
CA LEU A 279 12.53 13.97 -27.95
C LEU A 279 12.81 15.41 -28.39
N ARG A 280 14.08 15.79 -28.39
CA ARG A 280 14.54 17.07 -28.90
C ARG A 280 15.10 16.85 -30.31
N PRO A 281 14.32 17.11 -31.37
CA PRO A 281 14.83 16.99 -32.71
C PRO A 281 15.99 17.99 -32.94
N LEU A 282 16.91 17.65 -33.82
CA LEU A 282 17.90 18.60 -34.28
C LEU A 282 17.20 19.82 -34.91
N PRO A 283 17.70 21.05 -34.67
CA PRO A 283 17.21 22.23 -35.36
C PRO A 283 17.34 22.12 -36.88
N ASP A 284 16.40 22.71 -37.61
CA ASP A 284 16.47 22.75 -39.07
C ASP A 284 17.77 23.40 -39.54
N GLY A 285 18.43 22.77 -40.52
CA GLY A 285 19.71 23.25 -41.06
C GLY A 285 20.94 22.98 -40.20
N ALA A 286 20.80 22.26 -39.07
CA ALA A 286 21.95 21.84 -38.26
C ALA A 286 22.97 21.05 -39.08
N LYS A 287 24.24 21.48 -39.07
CA LYS A 287 25.34 20.81 -39.77
C LYS A 287 26.04 19.84 -38.81
N PRO A 288 26.00 18.51 -39.04
CA PRO A 288 26.68 17.55 -38.19
C PRO A 288 28.20 17.73 -38.24
N ARG A 289 28.86 17.78 -37.08
CA ARG A 289 30.34 17.82 -36.98
C ARG A 289 30.98 16.44 -37.03
N ALA A 290 30.20 15.40 -36.73
CA ALA A 290 30.61 14.01 -36.74
C ALA A 290 29.43 13.12 -37.15
N LYS A 291 29.73 11.90 -37.64
CA LYS A 291 28.73 10.85 -37.84
C LYS A 291 28.55 10.10 -36.52
N VAL A 292 27.42 10.30 -35.85
CA VAL A 292 27.09 9.60 -34.60
C VAL A 292 26.40 8.28 -34.92
N LEU A 293 26.94 7.17 -34.43
CA LEU A 293 26.37 5.84 -34.63
C LEU A 293 25.84 5.29 -33.31
N ALA A 294 24.70 4.60 -33.35
CA ALA A 294 24.12 3.95 -32.19
C ALA A 294 24.29 2.43 -32.28
N TYR A 295 24.83 1.82 -31.23
CA TYR A 295 24.87 0.37 -31.04
C TYR A 295 23.44 -0.19 -31.03
N TYR A 296 23.18 -1.16 -31.89
CA TYR A 296 21.85 -1.67 -32.16
C TYR A 296 21.75 -3.16 -31.85
N MET A 297 21.24 -3.45 -30.66
CA MET A 297 21.10 -4.81 -30.15
C MET A 297 19.88 -5.51 -30.76
N THR A 298 20.09 -6.66 -31.37
CA THR A 298 19.04 -7.42 -32.07
C THR A 298 18.22 -8.33 -31.15
N GLN A 299 18.55 -8.44 -29.85
CA GLN A 299 17.99 -9.41 -28.91
C GLN A 299 16.56 -9.10 -28.39
N PHE A 300 15.93 -8.02 -28.86
CA PHE A 300 14.53 -7.70 -28.55
C PHE A 300 13.53 -8.48 -29.43
N HIS A 301 13.77 -9.78 -29.62
CA HIS A 301 12.84 -10.74 -30.24
C HIS A 301 13.15 -12.15 -29.73
N ALA A 302 12.12 -13.00 -29.62
CA ALA A 302 12.29 -14.39 -29.22
C ALA A 302 12.81 -15.23 -30.40
N PHE A 303 13.66 -16.22 -30.09
CA PHE A 303 14.15 -17.21 -31.06
C PHE A 303 14.53 -18.52 -30.36
N PRO A 304 14.61 -19.65 -31.09
CA PRO A 304 14.64 -20.99 -30.49
C PRO A 304 15.78 -21.24 -29.51
N GLU A 305 17.00 -20.79 -29.80
CA GLU A 305 18.13 -21.02 -28.90
C GLU A 305 17.99 -20.23 -27.61
N ASN A 306 17.61 -18.94 -27.65
CA ASN A 306 17.34 -18.20 -26.41
C ASN A 306 16.14 -18.77 -25.64
N ASP A 307 15.10 -19.24 -26.32
CA ASP A 307 13.97 -19.90 -25.65
C ASP A 307 14.42 -21.16 -24.90
N LYS A 308 15.34 -21.93 -25.48
CA LYS A 308 15.95 -23.11 -24.84
C LYS A 308 16.85 -22.72 -23.67
N TRP A 309 17.61 -21.64 -23.78
CA TRP A 309 18.61 -21.25 -22.79
C TRP A 309 18.02 -20.48 -21.61
N TRP A 310 16.97 -19.67 -21.84
CA TRP A 310 16.47 -18.67 -20.89
C TRP A 310 14.95 -18.78 -20.62
N GLY A 311 14.27 -19.69 -21.31
CA GLY A 311 12.82 -19.92 -21.19
C GLY A 311 12.03 -19.35 -22.37
N THR A 312 10.92 -20.01 -22.70
CA THR A 312 10.07 -19.68 -23.85
C THR A 312 9.63 -18.22 -23.84
N GLY A 313 9.84 -17.53 -24.96
CA GLY A 313 9.46 -16.14 -25.17
C GLY A 313 10.49 -15.13 -24.66
N PHE A 314 11.72 -15.57 -24.37
CA PHE A 314 12.75 -14.69 -23.82
C PHE A 314 13.10 -13.55 -24.78
N THR A 315 13.17 -12.35 -24.23
CA THR A 315 13.76 -11.15 -24.84
C THR A 315 14.47 -10.35 -23.75
N GLU A 316 15.29 -9.37 -24.12
CA GLU A 316 15.93 -8.52 -23.11
C GLU A 316 14.97 -7.73 -22.22
N TRP A 317 13.70 -7.60 -22.61
CA TRP A 317 12.68 -7.02 -21.73
C TRP A 317 12.49 -7.80 -20.43
N THR A 318 12.71 -9.13 -20.45
CA THR A 318 12.65 -9.96 -19.25
C THR A 318 13.69 -9.53 -18.21
N ASN A 319 14.87 -9.09 -18.65
CA ASN A 319 15.92 -8.61 -17.76
C ASN A 319 15.62 -7.19 -17.23
N ILE A 320 15.15 -6.29 -18.10
CA ILE A 320 14.79 -4.91 -17.72
C ILE A 320 13.65 -4.90 -16.70
N ALA A 321 12.63 -5.75 -16.87
CA ALA A 321 11.49 -5.83 -15.95
C ALA A 321 11.86 -6.28 -14.52
N ARG A 322 13.01 -6.95 -14.35
CA ARG A 322 13.51 -7.40 -13.05
C ARG A 322 14.39 -6.37 -12.34
N GLY A 323 14.74 -5.28 -13.01
CA GLY A 323 15.56 -4.22 -12.44
C GLY A 323 14.84 -3.54 -11.26
N ILE A 324 15.47 -3.55 -10.08
CA ILE A 324 14.99 -2.81 -8.91
C ILE A 324 16.01 -1.74 -8.50
N PRO A 325 15.58 -0.59 -7.97
CA PRO A 325 16.47 0.37 -7.34
C PRO A 325 17.28 -0.31 -6.23
N ARG A 326 18.60 -0.11 -6.26
CA ARG A 326 19.52 -0.58 -5.21
C ARG A 326 19.86 0.48 -4.16
N PHE A 327 19.56 1.75 -4.46
CA PHE A 327 19.79 2.89 -3.59
C PHE A 327 18.85 4.03 -4.02
N LYS A 328 18.72 5.08 -3.19
CA LYS A 328 17.92 6.26 -3.49
C LYS A 328 18.36 6.91 -4.80
N ASP A 329 17.40 7.34 -5.61
CA ASP A 329 17.61 7.95 -6.93
C ASP A 329 18.23 7.00 -7.98
N HIS A 330 18.33 5.69 -7.68
CA HIS A 330 18.76 4.71 -8.67
C HIS A 330 17.65 4.49 -9.69
N TYR A 331 17.74 5.14 -10.84
CA TYR A 331 16.77 5.06 -11.93
C TYR A 331 16.68 3.65 -12.55
N GLN A 332 15.92 2.78 -11.89
CA GLN A 332 15.59 1.42 -12.28
C GLN A 332 14.16 1.05 -11.82
N PRO A 333 13.42 0.23 -12.59
CA PRO A 333 13.75 -0.19 -13.95
C PRO A 333 13.58 0.97 -14.95
N ARG A 334 14.43 1.04 -15.99
CA ARG A 334 14.28 1.99 -17.09
C ARG A 334 13.22 1.51 -18.09
N ILE A 335 11.95 1.76 -17.77
CA ILE A 335 10.83 1.30 -18.59
C ILE A 335 10.75 2.10 -19.91
N PRO A 336 10.68 1.43 -21.08
CA PRO A 336 10.52 2.12 -22.35
C PRO A 336 9.16 2.82 -22.45
N ARG A 337 9.16 4.10 -22.87
CA ARG A 337 7.94 4.92 -23.04
C ARG A 337 7.42 4.90 -24.47
N ASP A 338 8.11 5.58 -25.39
CA ASP A 338 7.56 5.97 -26.70
C ASP A 338 7.22 4.78 -27.61
N LEU A 339 7.98 3.70 -27.50
CA LEU A 339 7.77 2.47 -28.26
C LEU A 339 7.29 1.30 -27.38
N GLY A 340 7.15 1.50 -26.07
CA GLY A 340 6.85 0.45 -25.10
C GLY A 340 7.81 -0.75 -25.18
N PHE A 341 7.35 -1.89 -24.68
CA PHE A 341 8.04 -3.17 -24.78
C PHE A 341 7.92 -3.76 -26.19
N TYR A 342 8.58 -3.13 -27.16
CA TYR A 342 8.48 -3.47 -28.58
C TYR A 342 9.08 -4.85 -28.92
N SER A 343 8.76 -5.38 -30.10
CA SER A 343 9.44 -6.55 -30.66
C SER A 343 10.12 -6.20 -31.99
N LEU A 344 11.37 -6.62 -32.15
CA LEU A 344 12.11 -6.53 -33.42
C LEU A 344 11.68 -7.60 -34.43
N ALA A 345 10.75 -8.49 -34.05
CA ALA A 345 10.04 -9.30 -35.03
C ALA A 345 9.11 -8.44 -35.93
N ASP A 346 8.65 -7.30 -35.42
CA ASP A 346 7.87 -6.33 -36.19
C ASP A 346 8.79 -5.29 -36.84
N ILE A 347 8.69 -5.16 -38.16
CA ILE A 347 9.48 -4.22 -38.95
C ILE A 347 9.03 -2.76 -38.72
N GLU A 348 7.78 -2.53 -38.33
CA GLU A 348 7.29 -1.18 -37.98
C GLU A 348 8.03 -0.59 -36.79
N THR A 349 8.45 -1.43 -35.84
CA THR A 349 9.33 -1.02 -34.73
C THR A 349 10.60 -0.37 -35.26
N MET A 350 11.28 -1.01 -36.22
CA MET A 350 12.52 -0.49 -36.78
C MET A 350 12.30 0.79 -37.61
N ARG A 351 11.15 0.92 -38.30
CA ARG A 351 10.75 2.17 -38.98
C ARG A 351 10.64 3.32 -37.99
N LYS A 352 9.96 3.10 -36.86
CA LYS A 352 9.80 4.10 -35.80
C LYS A 352 11.15 4.43 -35.15
N GLN A 353 11.98 3.43 -34.85
CA GLN A 353 13.33 3.64 -34.30
C GLN A 353 14.23 4.43 -35.26
N ALA A 354 14.19 4.13 -36.56
CA ALA A 354 14.94 4.89 -37.55
C ALA A 354 14.47 6.36 -37.64
N LYS A 355 13.15 6.60 -37.55
CA LYS A 355 12.59 7.97 -37.51
C LYS A 355 13.07 8.73 -36.26
N LEU A 356 13.01 8.10 -35.08
CA LEU A 356 13.46 8.71 -33.82
C LEU A 356 14.96 9.02 -33.85
N ALA A 357 15.77 8.06 -34.28
CA ALA A 357 17.21 8.21 -34.37
C ALA A 357 17.61 9.36 -35.31
N LYS A 358 16.98 9.47 -36.48
CA LYS A 358 17.20 10.59 -37.41
C LYS A 358 16.82 11.93 -36.80
N ALA A 359 15.66 12.01 -36.15
CA ALA A 359 15.23 13.24 -35.49
C ALA A 359 16.25 13.67 -34.43
N ALA A 360 16.82 12.73 -33.67
CA ALA A 360 17.84 12.97 -32.67
C ALA A 360 19.27 13.20 -33.24
N GLY A 361 19.46 13.16 -34.56
CA GLY A 361 20.77 13.38 -35.19
C GLY A 361 21.70 12.17 -35.27
N ILE A 362 21.19 10.97 -34.97
CA ILE A 362 21.95 9.73 -35.17
C ILE A 362 22.08 9.47 -36.68
N HIS A 363 23.32 9.32 -37.14
CA HIS A 363 23.64 9.08 -38.54
C HIS A 363 23.30 7.65 -38.99
N GLY A 364 23.49 6.67 -38.11
CA GLY A 364 23.27 5.28 -38.46
C GLY A 364 23.34 4.32 -37.28
N PHE A 365 23.08 3.04 -37.56
CA PHE A 365 23.07 1.96 -36.58
C PHE A 365 24.27 1.02 -36.75
N VAL A 366 24.83 0.57 -35.64
CA VAL A 366 25.84 -0.50 -35.62
C VAL A 366 25.15 -1.77 -35.15
N PHE A 367 24.80 -2.66 -36.06
CA PHE A 367 24.10 -3.89 -35.70
C PHE A 367 25.06 -4.90 -35.08
N TYR A 368 24.65 -5.49 -33.95
CA TYR A 368 25.32 -6.68 -33.43
C TYR A 368 25.12 -7.86 -34.39
N TYR A 369 26.23 -8.47 -34.78
CA TYR A 369 26.29 -9.58 -35.71
C TYR A 369 26.85 -10.82 -35.02
N TYR A 370 25.96 -11.77 -34.74
CA TYR A 370 26.32 -13.00 -34.03
C TYR A 370 26.55 -14.10 -35.05
N TRP A 371 27.83 -14.45 -35.24
CA TRP A 371 28.27 -15.48 -36.15
C TRP A 371 29.27 -16.38 -35.43
N PHE A 372 28.98 -17.68 -35.41
CA PHE A 372 29.72 -18.70 -34.66
C PHE A 372 30.06 -19.88 -35.58
N ASN A 373 31.29 -19.92 -36.09
CA ASN A 373 31.78 -20.95 -37.03
C ASN A 373 30.81 -21.28 -38.19
N GLY A 374 30.11 -20.26 -38.71
CA GLY A 374 29.10 -20.39 -39.78
C GLY A 374 27.64 -20.38 -39.33
N LYS A 375 27.37 -20.51 -38.03
CA LYS A 375 26.02 -20.41 -37.48
C LYS A 375 25.71 -18.96 -37.13
N ARG A 376 24.65 -18.41 -37.73
CA ARG A 376 24.12 -17.08 -37.36
C ARG A 376 23.10 -17.22 -36.24
N LEU A 377 23.17 -16.31 -35.26
CA LEU A 377 22.16 -16.16 -34.22
C LEU A 377 21.63 -14.73 -34.27
N LEU A 378 20.42 -14.49 -33.73
CA LEU A 378 19.82 -13.16 -33.61
C LEU A 378 19.75 -12.36 -34.94
N GLU A 379 19.80 -13.03 -36.07
CA GLU A 379 19.98 -12.44 -37.40
C GLU A 379 18.69 -11.88 -37.99
N LYS A 380 17.54 -12.40 -37.56
CA LYS A 380 16.22 -12.09 -38.16
C LYS A 380 15.92 -10.58 -38.25
N PRO A 381 16.18 -9.73 -37.24
CA PRO A 381 15.93 -8.30 -37.34
C PRO A 381 16.79 -7.64 -38.42
N LEU A 382 18.08 -7.97 -38.50
CA LEU A 382 18.99 -7.42 -39.51
C LEU A 382 18.58 -7.87 -40.92
N GLU A 383 18.23 -9.14 -41.11
CA GLU A 383 17.75 -9.64 -42.40
C GLU A 383 16.44 -8.98 -42.86
N LYS A 384 15.54 -8.69 -41.92
CA LYS A 384 14.32 -7.92 -42.20
C LYS A 384 14.65 -6.47 -42.57
N PHE A 385 15.58 -5.84 -41.85
CA PHE A 385 16.05 -4.48 -42.12
C PHE A 385 16.72 -4.36 -43.51
N LEU A 386 17.51 -5.35 -43.91
CA LEU A 386 18.12 -5.43 -45.24
C LEU A 386 17.06 -5.49 -46.35
N LYS A 387 15.99 -6.26 -46.15
CA LYS A 387 14.88 -6.39 -47.11
C LYS A 387 14.01 -5.13 -47.17
N ALA A 388 13.81 -4.46 -46.04
CA ALA A 388 13.02 -3.23 -45.93
C ALA A 388 13.80 -2.01 -46.46
N ARG A 389 13.84 -1.87 -47.78
CA ARG A 389 14.56 -0.78 -48.47
C ARG A 389 13.99 0.62 -48.19
N ASP A 390 12.75 0.69 -47.72
CA ASP A 390 12.09 1.93 -47.32
C ASP A 390 12.66 2.53 -46.03
N ILE A 391 13.30 1.71 -45.18
CA ILE A 391 14.02 2.21 -44.00
C ILE A 391 15.34 2.83 -44.45
N ASN A 392 15.32 4.12 -44.74
CA ASN A 392 16.49 4.88 -45.18
C ASN A 392 17.43 5.21 -44.01
N MET A 393 17.96 4.23 -43.30
CA MET A 393 18.91 4.43 -42.20
C MET A 393 20.27 3.81 -42.56
N PRO A 394 21.37 4.58 -42.57
CA PRO A 394 22.71 4.03 -42.71
C PRO A 394 23.03 3.02 -41.61
N PHE A 395 23.81 2.00 -41.93
CA PHE A 395 24.20 1.00 -40.94
C PHE A 395 25.57 0.38 -41.21
N CYS A 396 26.18 -0.19 -40.19
CA CYS A 396 27.31 -1.11 -40.29
C CYS A 396 27.15 -2.26 -39.29
N LEU A 397 28.11 -3.18 -39.27
CA LEU A 397 28.07 -4.34 -38.39
C LEU A 397 29.21 -4.26 -37.37
N MET A 398 28.94 -4.69 -36.15
CA MET A 398 29.98 -5.19 -35.25
C MET A 398 29.73 -6.69 -35.09
N TRP A 399 30.76 -7.51 -35.14
CA TRP A 399 30.57 -8.95 -34.93
C TRP A 399 31.15 -9.40 -33.60
N THR A 400 30.55 -10.44 -33.04
CA THR A 400 31.06 -11.09 -31.84
C THR A 400 32.28 -11.93 -32.17
N ASN A 401 33.33 -11.82 -31.34
CA ASN A 401 34.60 -12.53 -31.50
C ASN A 401 34.94 -13.36 -30.24
N GLU A 402 33.94 -13.74 -29.46
CA GLU A 402 34.15 -14.57 -28.27
C GLU A 402 33.01 -15.60 -28.12
N ASN A 403 33.28 -16.65 -27.36
CA ASN A 403 32.27 -17.65 -26.99
C ASN A 403 31.07 -16.97 -26.33
N TRP A 404 29.86 -17.45 -26.66
CA TRP A 404 28.70 -17.07 -25.86
C TRP A 404 28.60 -18.01 -24.67
N THR A 405 28.76 -17.46 -23.48
CA THR A 405 28.67 -18.20 -22.21
C THR A 405 27.55 -17.68 -21.33
N ARG A 406 27.18 -18.45 -20.31
CA ARG A 406 26.28 -18.01 -19.22
C ARG A 406 26.91 -17.01 -18.24
N ARG A 407 27.94 -16.25 -18.63
CA ARG A 407 28.67 -15.30 -17.77
C ARG A 407 27.79 -14.35 -16.94
N TRP A 408 26.59 -14.03 -17.42
CA TRP A 408 25.69 -13.06 -16.80
C TRP A 408 24.75 -13.62 -15.72
N ASP A 409 24.71 -14.95 -15.52
CA ASP A 409 23.92 -15.61 -14.46
C ASP A 409 24.76 -16.13 -13.29
N GLY A 410 26.07 -15.93 -13.30
CA GLY A 410 27.00 -16.39 -12.27
C GLY A 410 27.51 -17.83 -12.43
N MET A 411 27.15 -18.53 -13.52
CA MET A 411 27.65 -19.87 -13.87
C MET A 411 28.81 -19.75 -14.88
N GLU A 412 30.03 -19.54 -14.39
CA GLU A 412 31.22 -19.22 -15.20
C GLU A 412 31.65 -20.29 -16.22
N GLY A 413 31.14 -21.53 -16.10
CA GLY A 413 31.65 -22.69 -16.84
C GLY A 413 30.87 -23.16 -18.08
N GLU A 414 29.64 -22.67 -18.33
CA GLU A 414 28.81 -23.22 -19.42
C GLU A 414 28.89 -22.37 -20.70
N VAL A 415 29.55 -22.91 -21.71
CA VAL A 415 29.58 -22.36 -23.08
C VAL A 415 28.29 -22.77 -23.80
N LEU A 416 27.48 -21.78 -24.20
CA LEU A 416 26.24 -21.98 -24.95
C LEU A 416 26.50 -22.23 -26.43
N ILE A 417 27.47 -21.49 -26.99
CA ILE A 417 28.01 -21.70 -28.34
C ILE A 417 29.48 -21.24 -28.38
N SER A 418 30.35 -22.08 -28.94
CA SER A 418 31.79 -21.79 -29.09
C SER A 418 32.07 -20.99 -30.36
N GLN A 419 33.20 -20.29 -30.35
CA GLN A 419 33.85 -19.68 -31.50
C GLN A 419 35.27 -20.23 -31.59
N ASP A 420 35.46 -21.20 -32.49
CA ASP A 420 36.68 -22.02 -32.54
C ASP A 420 37.75 -21.52 -33.54
N TYR A 421 37.46 -20.44 -34.29
CA TYR A 421 38.37 -19.82 -35.27
C TYR A 421 39.02 -20.81 -36.24
N LEU A 422 38.19 -21.51 -37.01
CA LEU A 422 38.65 -22.50 -37.98
C LEU A 422 39.35 -21.83 -39.16
N SER A 423 40.22 -22.58 -39.85
CA SER A 423 41.07 -22.05 -40.93
C SER A 423 40.30 -21.44 -42.11
N ASP A 424 39.04 -21.84 -42.32
CA ASP A 424 38.16 -21.37 -43.39
C ASP A 424 37.10 -20.34 -42.91
N ASP A 425 37.08 -20.00 -41.62
CA ASP A 425 36.05 -19.12 -41.06
C ASP A 425 36.12 -17.70 -41.61
N ASP A 426 37.32 -17.17 -41.87
CA ASP A 426 37.50 -15.82 -42.41
C ASP A 426 36.84 -15.65 -43.78
N GLU A 427 37.03 -16.62 -44.68
CA GLU A 427 36.43 -16.62 -46.02
C GLU A 427 34.90 -16.77 -45.92
N ARG A 428 34.42 -17.65 -45.03
CA ARG A 428 32.99 -17.89 -44.81
C ARG A 428 32.30 -16.66 -44.21
N LEU A 429 32.94 -16.00 -43.25
CA LEU A 429 32.44 -14.77 -42.63
C LEU A 429 32.40 -13.63 -43.66
N LEU A 430 33.46 -13.46 -44.45
CA LEU A 430 33.51 -12.43 -45.48
C LEU A 430 32.44 -12.65 -46.57
N SER A 431 32.28 -13.90 -47.02
CA SER A 431 31.23 -14.29 -47.97
C SER A 431 29.83 -13.96 -47.41
N ASP A 432 29.62 -14.22 -46.13
CA ASP A 432 28.37 -13.93 -45.45
C ASP A 432 28.13 -12.42 -45.28
N PHE A 433 29.18 -11.62 -45.03
CA PHE A 433 29.08 -10.16 -44.98
C PHE A 433 28.77 -9.49 -46.32
N ASN A 434 29.14 -10.10 -47.44
CA ASN A 434 29.05 -9.49 -48.77
C ASN A 434 27.64 -8.91 -49.09
N ARG A 435 26.56 -9.60 -48.65
CA ARG A 435 25.18 -9.11 -48.85
C ARG A 435 24.87 -7.80 -48.13
N HIS A 436 25.57 -7.52 -47.03
CA HIS A 436 25.43 -6.26 -46.28
C HIS A 436 26.27 -5.18 -46.92
N PHE A 437 27.52 -5.49 -47.27
CA PHE A 437 28.45 -4.54 -47.88
C PHE A 437 27.91 -4.00 -49.21
N THR A 438 27.17 -4.80 -49.96
CA THR A 438 26.55 -4.39 -51.23
C THR A 438 25.30 -3.51 -51.05
N ASP A 439 24.77 -3.35 -49.83
CA ASP A 439 23.67 -2.44 -49.53
C ASP A 439 24.13 -0.98 -49.66
N LYS A 440 23.37 -0.14 -50.39
CA LYS A 440 23.68 1.29 -50.56
C LYS A 440 23.67 2.08 -49.25
N ARG A 441 22.98 1.56 -48.22
CA ARG A 441 22.92 2.15 -46.88
C ARG A 441 24.13 1.74 -46.02
N TYR A 442 24.97 0.81 -46.47
CA TYR A 442 26.12 0.37 -45.69
C TYR A 442 27.12 1.52 -45.52
N ILE A 443 27.51 1.79 -44.27
CA ILE A 443 28.43 2.88 -43.94
C ILE A 443 29.83 2.54 -44.44
N ARG A 444 30.44 3.51 -45.12
CA ARG A 444 31.78 3.39 -45.68
C ARG A 444 32.67 4.52 -45.23
N VAL A 445 33.94 4.20 -45.00
CA VAL A 445 35.01 5.14 -44.69
C VAL A 445 36.04 5.04 -45.81
N GLN A 446 36.29 6.14 -46.53
CA GLN A 446 37.20 6.16 -47.70
C GLN A 446 36.87 5.07 -48.74
N GLY A 447 35.58 4.81 -48.96
CA GLY A 447 35.09 3.78 -49.91
C GLY A 447 35.09 2.35 -49.37
N ARG A 448 35.75 2.08 -48.24
CA ARG A 448 35.81 0.75 -47.62
C ARG A 448 34.66 0.53 -46.64
N PRO A 449 34.11 -0.71 -46.52
CA PRO A 449 33.18 -1.04 -45.44
C PRO A 449 33.79 -0.65 -44.08
N SER A 450 33.00 -0.01 -43.21
CA SER A 450 33.45 0.44 -41.88
C SER A 450 33.56 -0.68 -40.88
#